data_AF-A0A7K3HDG8-F1
#
_entry.id   AF-A0A7K3HDG8-F1
#
_cell.length_a   1.000
_cell.length_b   1.000
_cell.length_c   1.000
_cell.angle_alpha   90.00
_cell.angle_beta   90.00
_cell.angle_gamma   90.00
#
_symmetry.space_group_name_H-M   'P 1'
#
loop_
_entity.id
_entity.type
_entity.pdbx_description
1 polymer ?
#
loop_
_entity_poly.entity_id
_entity_poly.type
_entity_poly.pdbx_seq_one_letter_code
_entity_poly.pdbx_strand_id
1 'polypeptide(L)'
;MSEGSIRANPYSTPRTTVTAPDSPADRAADAPDRPPAPEQNAPADTRAPAGPPGRGRARTTTRSLLPSLVPLLRSWLPRQRWFAGKGNPITGFSLVSATEILPCTAGGAAPGLLHLLVRAQQQPGTADCYQLLIGIRSTLPPHLAHTLIGRPAEGPLHGHTVYEALADPRLAGLLLERLRVPGRLGALRFTRAPGTAIASGLAPRVITAEQSNSSVVYGDAYILKVFRRIGTGVNPDLELPLALARAGCERVPHPTAWFEADPGVDAAAGAGLASVPADDPAGGPLTLGILQPFLPGSADGWQLALNSLSVQADFTGAAHALGRATAEVHTALAEALPTAVLRRPQIEHIAGGMTERLEAAASAVPALRPYREPLRAAYDELAALGNRGRTWHAQRIHGDLHLGQALRSAHDGRWSLIDFEGEPARPISERRRLQPVARDIAGMLRSFDYAARTHQPASGGAPGWSRQWSRQSRAAYCGGYAEAAGTDPRDEPELLRAYETDKAVYEVLYEARHRPDWLPVPMAAIRRLAGQREEAPPPARVPAYERPFPTPPRRTQS
;
A
#
# COMPACT_ATOMS: atom_id res chain seq x y z
N MET A 1 -15.13 58.24 -14.58
CA MET A 1 -14.30 59.40 -14.17
C MET A 1 -13.23 58.84 -13.24
N SER A 2 -11.93 58.72 -13.53
CA SER A 2 -11.03 59.19 -14.59
C SER A 2 -9.92 58.11 -14.65
N GLU A 3 -9.74 57.39 -15.76
CA GLU A 3 -8.70 57.59 -16.80
C GLU A 3 -7.26 57.82 -16.30
N GLY A 4 -6.34 56.99 -16.79
CA GLY A 4 -4.89 57.10 -16.57
C GLY A 4 -4.08 55.91 -17.14
N SER A 5 -4.23 55.66 -18.44
CA SER A 5 -3.36 54.77 -19.26
C SER A 5 -2.01 55.44 -19.52
N ILE A 6 -0.91 54.68 -19.70
CA ILE A 6 0.09 54.86 -20.77
C ILE A 6 1.17 53.75 -20.74
N ARG A 7 1.13 52.94 -21.82
CA ARG A 7 2.17 52.47 -22.76
C ARG A 7 3.32 51.51 -22.36
N ALA A 8 3.26 50.38 -23.06
CA ALA A 8 4.32 49.51 -23.57
C ALA A 8 5.36 50.21 -24.48
N ASN A 9 6.56 49.62 -24.63
CA ASN A 9 7.14 49.15 -25.90
C ASN A 9 8.46 48.34 -25.69
N PRO A 10 9.08 47.71 -26.72
CA PRO A 10 9.57 46.33 -26.69
C PRO A 10 11.07 46.24 -27.04
N TYR A 11 11.66 45.05 -27.17
CA TYR A 11 12.72 44.84 -28.18
C TYR A 11 12.77 43.39 -28.64
N SER A 12 12.74 43.26 -29.97
CA SER A 12 12.82 42.07 -30.80
C SER A 12 14.27 41.54 -30.95
N THR A 13 14.38 40.19 -31.02
CA THR A 13 15.16 39.30 -31.95
C THR A 13 16.27 39.91 -32.85
N PRO A 14 17.34 39.17 -33.26
CA PRO A 14 17.19 37.89 -33.99
C PRO A 14 18.31 36.82 -33.99
N ARG A 15 17.89 35.67 -34.55
CA ARG A 15 18.59 34.49 -35.11
C ARG A 15 19.98 34.73 -35.72
N THR A 16 20.82 33.68 -35.66
CA THR A 16 21.70 33.32 -36.79
C THR A 16 21.94 31.80 -36.86
N THR A 17 21.77 31.28 -38.08
CA THR A 17 22.03 29.94 -38.63
C THR A 17 23.45 29.81 -39.18
N VAL A 18 24.10 28.64 -39.03
CA VAL A 18 25.23 28.15 -39.88
C VAL A 18 25.26 26.59 -39.75
N THR A 19 24.71 25.81 -40.71
CA THR A 19 25.35 25.05 -41.82
C THR A 19 26.54 24.11 -41.49
N ALA A 20 26.38 22.83 -41.90
CA ALA A 20 27.41 21.79 -42.05
C ALA A 20 28.34 22.05 -43.26
N PRO A 21 29.46 21.31 -43.44
CA PRO A 21 29.41 20.17 -44.39
C PRO A 21 30.39 18.97 -44.16
N ASP A 22 30.04 17.85 -44.82
CA ASP A 22 30.82 16.84 -45.58
C ASP A 22 31.88 15.87 -45.01
N SER A 23 31.63 14.58 -45.32
CA SER A 23 32.60 13.45 -45.48
C SER A 23 33.23 13.44 -46.89
N PRO A 24 34.32 12.70 -47.16
CA PRO A 24 34.17 11.39 -47.86
C PRO A 24 35.26 10.28 -47.62
N ALA A 25 34.77 9.04 -47.72
CA ALA A 25 35.24 7.79 -48.37
C ALA A 25 36.72 7.29 -48.49
N ASP A 26 36.83 5.95 -48.28
CA ASP A 26 37.55 4.89 -49.03
C ASP A 26 39.07 4.65 -48.94
N ARG A 27 39.47 3.40 -48.56
CA ARG A 27 40.13 2.39 -49.43
C ARG A 27 40.59 1.10 -48.70
N ALA A 28 40.65 0.02 -49.48
CA ALA A 28 40.89 -1.39 -49.12
C ALA A 28 42.24 -1.94 -49.63
N ALA A 29 42.51 -3.22 -49.28
CA ALA A 29 43.59 -4.16 -49.69
C ALA A 29 44.96 -3.95 -49.00
N ASP A 30 45.76 -4.97 -48.62
CA ASP A 30 46.08 -6.24 -49.29
C ASP A 30 46.75 -7.25 -48.32
N ALA A 31 46.75 -8.55 -48.66
CA ALA A 31 47.59 -9.61 -48.05
C ALA A 31 48.76 -9.97 -48.98
N PRO A 32 49.87 -10.60 -48.50
CA PRO A 32 50.15 -11.96 -48.98
C PRO A 32 50.98 -12.91 -48.05
N ASP A 33 50.80 -14.20 -48.33
CA ASP A 33 51.72 -15.38 -48.34
C ASP A 33 52.47 -15.96 -47.10
N ARG A 34 52.36 -17.30 -47.02
CA ARG A 34 53.17 -18.35 -46.34
C ARG A 34 54.28 -18.84 -47.32
N PRO A 35 55.30 -19.72 -47.03
CA PRO A 35 55.49 -20.78 -46.00
C PRO A 35 56.99 -20.89 -45.52
N PRO A 36 57.61 -22.03 -45.08
CA PRO A 36 57.15 -23.35 -44.59
C PRO A 36 57.73 -23.76 -43.19
N ALA A 37 57.32 -24.94 -42.71
CA ALA A 37 57.74 -25.58 -41.45
C ALA A 37 59.07 -26.38 -41.57
N PRO A 38 59.67 -26.78 -40.43
CA PRO A 38 59.87 -28.22 -40.22
C PRO A 38 59.56 -28.73 -38.79
N GLU A 39 58.82 -29.84 -38.75
CA GLU A 39 59.05 -31.07 -37.98
C GLU A 39 59.92 -31.09 -36.71
N GLN A 40 59.34 -31.45 -35.55
CA GLN A 40 59.44 -32.77 -34.87
C GLN A 40 59.17 -32.72 -33.35
N ASN A 41 58.55 -33.81 -32.87
CA ASN A 41 58.43 -34.35 -31.51
C ASN A 41 57.34 -33.83 -30.54
N ALA A 42 56.30 -34.66 -30.41
CA ALA A 42 55.46 -34.77 -29.22
C ALA A 42 56.23 -35.41 -28.05
N PRO A 43 55.86 -35.11 -26.78
CA PRO A 43 54.90 -36.01 -26.13
C PRO A 43 53.82 -35.32 -25.25
N ALA A 44 52.68 -36.01 -25.17
CA ALA A 44 51.69 -36.17 -24.09
C ALA A 44 51.30 -35.00 -23.14
N ASP A 45 50.01 -34.65 -23.22
CA ASP A 45 49.05 -34.33 -22.15
C ASP A 45 49.40 -33.30 -21.05
N THR A 46 48.81 -32.11 -21.11
CA THR A 46 47.67 -31.66 -20.27
C THR A 46 47.39 -30.14 -20.41
N ARG A 47 46.10 -29.78 -20.29
CA ARG A 47 45.47 -28.43 -20.15
C ARG A 47 45.06 -27.68 -21.42
N ALA A 48 43.77 -27.79 -21.75
CA ALA A 48 43.06 -26.79 -22.53
C ALA A 48 42.70 -25.55 -21.67
N PRO A 49 42.68 -24.33 -22.24
CA PRO A 49 42.41 -23.10 -21.50
C PRO A 49 40.91 -22.92 -21.21
N ALA A 50 40.61 -22.30 -20.07
CA ALA A 50 39.26 -22.02 -19.61
C ALA A 50 38.50 -21.10 -20.59
N GLY A 51 37.40 -21.61 -21.13
CA GLY A 51 36.38 -20.81 -21.81
C GLY A 51 35.63 -19.88 -20.83
N PRO A 52 34.88 -18.89 -21.35
CA PRO A 52 34.19 -17.91 -20.51
C PRO A 52 33.17 -18.60 -19.58
N PRO A 53 32.92 -18.09 -18.36
CA PRO A 53 32.06 -18.76 -17.39
C PRO A 53 30.63 -18.89 -17.95
N GLY A 54 30.20 -20.14 -18.07
CA GLY A 54 29.07 -20.54 -18.89
C GLY A 54 27.69 -20.21 -18.31
N ARG A 55 26.79 -19.80 -19.21
CA ARG A 55 25.33 -19.70 -19.03
C ARG A 55 24.68 -20.96 -18.40
N GLY A 56 25.35 -22.12 -18.45
CA GLY A 56 24.89 -23.36 -17.84
C GLY A 56 24.95 -23.40 -16.31
N ARG A 57 25.93 -22.74 -15.67
CA ARG A 57 26.10 -22.77 -14.20
C ARG A 57 25.06 -21.90 -13.49
N ALA A 58 24.75 -20.73 -14.05
CA ALA A 58 23.70 -19.83 -13.57
C ALA A 58 22.28 -20.43 -13.69
N ARG A 59 22.04 -21.29 -14.69
CA ARG A 59 20.77 -22.00 -14.89
C ARG A 59 20.51 -23.07 -13.83
N THR A 60 21.53 -23.81 -13.41
CA THR A 60 21.42 -24.88 -12.40
C THR A 60 21.26 -24.32 -10.98
N THR A 61 21.87 -23.16 -10.69
CA THR A 61 21.72 -22.45 -9.42
C THR A 61 20.30 -21.92 -9.20
N THR A 62 19.64 -21.35 -10.21
CA THR A 62 18.26 -20.85 -10.06
C THR A 62 17.24 -21.99 -9.88
N ARG A 63 17.43 -23.13 -10.57
CA ARG A 63 16.50 -24.28 -10.49
C ARG A 63 16.53 -24.98 -9.13
N SER A 64 17.67 -24.96 -8.44
CA SER A 64 17.83 -25.55 -7.10
C SER A 64 17.60 -24.56 -5.95
N LEU A 65 17.55 -23.25 -6.24
CA LEU A 65 17.36 -22.20 -5.23
C LEU A 65 16.04 -22.32 -4.47
N LEU A 66 14.89 -22.27 -5.16
CA LEU A 66 13.59 -22.33 -4.47
C LEU A 66 13.42 -23.64 -3.68
N PRO A 67 13.68 -24.85 -4.25
CA PRO A 67 13.61 -26.10 -3.49
C PRO A 67 14.39 -26.06 -2.17
N SER A 68 15.61 -25.50 -2.16
CA SER A 68 16.42 -25.37 -0.93
C SER A 68 15.82 -24.45 0.13
N LEU A 69 15.00 -23.47 -0.28
CA LEU A 69 14.37 -22.49 0.61
C LEU A 69 12.97 -22.93 1.07
N VAL A 70 12.28 -23.81 0.32
CA VAL A 70 10.90 -24.23 0.60
C VAL A 70 10.67 -24.67 2.05
N PRO A 71 11.51 -25.53 2.67
CA PRO A 71 11.29 -25.94 4.07
C PRO A 71 11.30 -24.75 5.03
N LEU A 72 12.20 -23.80 4.80
CA LEU A 72 12.33 -22.60 5.63
C LEU A 72 11.15 -21.65 5.41
N LEU A 73 10.80 -21.37 4.16
CA LEU A 73 9.70 -20.47 3.80
C LEU A 73 8.35 -21.00 4.28
N ARG A 74 8.12 -22.32 4.23
CA ARG A 74 6.88 -22.94 4.72
C ARG A 74 6.63 -22.66 6.20
N SER A 75 7.68 -22.59 7.01
CA SER A 75 7.57 -22.29 8.45
C SER A 75 7.65 -20.80 8.78
N TRP A 76 8.40 -20.03 8.00
CA TRP A 76 8.64 -18.60 8.25
C TRP A 76 7.52 -17.72 7.71
N LEU A 77 7.01 -17.97 6.50
CA LEU A 77 6.04 -17.11 5.83
C LEU A 77 4.71 -16.97 6.61
N PRO A 78 4.10 -18.05 7.17
CA PRO A 78 2.86 -17.92 7.95
C PRO A 78 2.97 -17.10 9.23
N ARG A 79 4.20 -16.94 9.76
CA ARG A 79 4.48 -16.14 10.96
C ARG A 79 4.53 -14.64 10.68
N GLN A 80 4.56 -14.25 9.40
CA GLN A 80 4.66 -12.85 9.02
C GLN A 80 3.32 -12.14 9.19
N ARG A 81 3.35 -10.93 9.74
CA ARG A 81 2.13 -10.14 9.97
C ARG A 81 1.34 -9.89 8.69
N TRP A 82 2.06 -9.67 7.58
CA TRP A 82 1.57 -9.31 6.25
C TRP A 82 1.16 -10.52 5.38
N PHE A 83 1.33 -11.75 5.88
CA PHE A 83 0.85 -12.93 5.18
C PHE A 83 -0.69 -12.98 5.23
N ALA A 84 -1.35 -12.94 4.08
CA ALA A 84 -2.81 -12.89 3.98
C ALA A 84 -3.46 -14.26 4.23
N GLY A 85 -2.70 -15.33 4.07
CA GLY A 85 -3.17 -16.71 4.11
C GLY A 85 -3.33 -17.34 5.50
N LYS A 86 -3.45 -16.56 6.57
CA LYS A 86 -3.47 -17.10 7.95
C LYS A 86 -4.59 -18.12 8.12
N GLY A 87 -4.29 -19.22 8.82
CA GLY A 87 -5.23 -20.32 9.04
C GLY A 87 -5.31 -21.36 7.93
N ASN A 88 -4.72 -21.11 6.74
CA ASN A 88 -4.66 -22.09 5.66
C ASN A 88 -3.22 -22.61 5.46
N PRO A 89 -2.98 -23.93 5.45
CA PRO A 89 -1.63 -24.47 5.26
C PRO A 89 -1.11 -24.17 3.84
N ILE A 90 0.20 -23.92 3.73
CA ILE A 90 0.85 -23.75 2.42
C ILE A 90 1.14 -25.13 1.83
N THR A 91 0.48 -25.44 0.71
CA THR A 91 0.59 -26.73 0.01
C THR A 91 1.75 -26.76 -0.99
N GLY A 92 2.17 -25.60 -1.50
CA GLY A 92 3.28 -25.52 -2.44
C GLY A 92 3.78 -24.10 -2.68
N PHE A 93 4.90 -24.02 -3.38
CA PHE A 93 5.51 -22.77 -3.82
C PHE A 93 5.91 -22.88 -5.30
N SER A 94 5.76 -21.79 -6.05
CA SER A 94 6.39 -21.65 -7.36
C SER A 94 7.16 -20.34 -7.46
N LEU A 95 8.33 -20.39 -8.11
CA LEU A 95 9.19 -19.24 -8.30
C LEU A 95 8.69 -18.45 -9.51
N VAL A 96 8.45 -17.15 -9.33
CA VAL A 96 8.11 -16.23 -10.41
C VAL A 96 9.37 -15.55 -10.93
N SER A 97 10.21 -15.05 -10.04
CA SER A 97 11.52 -14.50 -10.40
C SER A 97 12.49 -14.59 -9.22
N ALA A 98 13.78 -14.61 -9.54
CA ALA A 98 14.87 -14.49 -8.58
C ALA A 98 15.94 -13.57 -9.16
N THR A 99 16.24 -12.48 -8.48
CA THR A 99 17.28 -11.52 -8.88
C THR A 99 18.29 -11.38 -7.75
N GLU A 100 19.56 -11.64 -8.06
CA GLU A 100 20.65 -11.32 -7.15
C GLU A 100 20.96 -9.82 -7.27
N ILE A 101 20.62 -9.07 -6.21
CA ILE A 101 20.88 -7.62 -6.16
C ILE A 101 22.31 -7.35 -5.68
N LEU A 102 22.78 -8.13 -4.71
CA LEU A 102 24.16 -8.10 -4.23
C LEU A 102 24.68 -9.53 -4.13
N PRO A 103 25.77 -9.87 -4.82
CA PRO A 103 26.31 -11.22 -4.79
C PRO A 103 26.83 -11.58 -3.42
N CYS A 104 26.59 -12.83 -3.01
CA CYS A 104 27.18 -13.38 -1.81
C CYS A 104 28.65 -13.73 -2.08
N THR A 105 29.59 -12.96 -1.55
CA THR A 105 31.02 -13.28 -1.66
C THR A 105 31.38 -14.42 -0.73
N ALA A 106 31.88 -15.54 -1.27
CA ALA A 106 32.37 -16.65 -0.47
C ALA A 106 33.52 -16.18 0.46
N GLY A 107 33.40 -16.46 1.76
CA GLY A 107 34.46 -16.19 2.75
C GLY A 107 34.52 -14.76 3.31
N GLY A 108 33.64 -13.84 2.91
CA GLY A 108 33.61 -12.45 3.41
C GLY A 108 32.60 -12.20 4.54
N ALA A 109 32.79 -11.11 5.30
CA ALA A 109 31.81 -10.59 6.27
C ALA A 109 30.69 -9.76 5.62
N ALA A 110 30.78 -9.50 4.31
CA ALA A 110 29.78 -8.75 3.55
C ALA A 110 28.53 -9.61 3.32
N PRO A 111 27.32 -9.05 3.47
CA PRO A 111 26.09 -9.76 3.13
C PRO A 111 25.89 -9.88 1.62
N GLY A 112 25.15 -10.90 1.17
CA GLY A 112 24.47 -10.91 -0.12
C GLY A 112 23.00 -10.50 0.02
N LEU A 113 22.36 -10.14 -1.11
CA LEU A 113 20.94 -9.79 -1.19
C LEU A 113 20.29 -10.44 -2.41
N LEU A 114 19.29 -11.28 -2.16
CA LEU A 114 18.40 -11.83 -3.16
C LEU A 114 17.01 -11.20 -3.07
N HIS A 115 16.46 -10.84 -4.21
CA HIS A 115 15.05 -10.54 -4.38
C HIS A 115 14.34 -11.74 -5.01
N LEU A 116 13.26 -12.20 -4.39
CA LEU A 116 12.43 -13.28 -4.90
C LEU A 116 10.99 -12.82 -5.05
N LEU A 117 10.34 -13.25 -6.14
CA LEU A 117 8.91 -13.33 -6.26
C LEU A 117 8.48 -14.79 -6.19
N VAL A 118 7.66 -15.13 -5.20
CA VAL A 118 7.24 -16.51 -4.96
C VAL A 118 5.73 -16.56 -4.85
N ARG A 119 5.08 -17.46 -5.58
CA ARG A 119 3.66 -17.78 -5.38
C ARG A 119 3.53 -18.84 -4.30
N ALA A 120 2.75 -18.56 -3.26
CA ALA A 120 2.40 -19.52 -2.22
C ALA A 120 0.99 -20.07 -2.49
N GLN A 121 0.88 -21.39 -2.63
CA GLN A 121 -0.39 -22.08 -2.87
C GLN A 121 -0.97 -22.53 -1.53
N GLN A 122 -2.26 -22.28 -1.33
CA GLN A 122 -2.96 -22.63 -0.08
C GLN A 122 -4.20 -23.47 -0.33
N GLN A 123 -4.88 -23.25 -1.46
CA GLN A 123 -5.93 -24.13 -1.96
C GLN A 123 -5.76 -24.35 -3.47
N PRO A 124 -6.31 -25.45 -4.04
CA PRO A 124 -6.30 -25.68 -5.47
C PRO A 124 -6.84 -24.46 -6.23
N GLY A 125 -6.07 -23.95 -7.20
CA GLY A 125 -6.44 -22.80 -8.02
C GLY A 125 -6.22 -21.41 -7.41
N THR A 126 -5.80 -21.30 -6.13
CA THR A 126 -5.50 -20.01 -5.50
C THR A 126 -4.04 -19.93 -5.07
N ALA A 127 -3.34 -18.91 -5.58
CA ALA A 127 -1.96 -18.66 -5.22
C ALA A 127 -1.67 -17.16 -5.16
N ASP A 128 -1.23 -16.70 -3.99
CA ASP A 128 -0.79 -15.32 -3.78
C ASP A 128 0.69 -15.17 -4.12
N CYS A 129 1.04 -14.12 -4.85
CA CYS A 129 2.43 -13.77 -5.13
C CYS A 129 2.98 -12.91 -4.00
N TYR A 130 4.14 -13.28 -3.46
CA TYR A 130 4.83 -12.57 -2.39
C TYR A 130 6.23 -12.14 -2.83
N GLN A 131 6.59 -10.90 -2.48
CA GLN A 131 7.94 -10.37 -2.62
C GLN A 131 8.74 -10.63 -1.34
N LEU A 132 9.91 -11.26 -1.50
CA LEU A 132 10.85 -11.55 -0.42
C LEU A 132 12.20 -10.90 -0.72
N LEU A 133 12.75 -10.19 0.26
CA LEU A 133 14.11 -9.68 0.24
C LEU A 133 14.94 -10.50 1.23
N ILE A 134 15.76 -11.40 0.72
CA ILE A 134 16.52 -12.38 1.51
C ILE A 134 17.97 -11.93 1.61
N GLY A 135 18.41 -11.66 2.83
CA GLY A 135 19.81 -11.43 3.15
C GLY A 135 20.53 -12.76 3.31
N ILE A 136 21.79 -12.82 2.88
CA ILE A 136 22.63 -14.02 2.96
C ILE A 136 23.94 -13.67 3.67
N ARG A 137 24.32 -14.46 4.68
CA ARG A 137 25.60 -14.32 5.40
C ARG A 137 26.10 -15.69 5.85
N SER A 138 27.42 -15.89 5.96
CA SER A 138 27.96 -17.11 6.60
C SER A 138 27.58 -17.19 8.08
N THR A 139 27.67 -16.07 8.80
CA THR A 139 27.28 -15.96 10.20
C THR A 139 26.41 -14.73 10.40
N LEU A 140 25.24 -14.91 11.00
CA LEU A 140 24.30 -13.83 11.28
C LEU A 140 24.70 -13.11 12.57
N PRO A 141 24.93 -11.77 12.55
CA PRO A 141 25.22 -11.00 13.76
C PRO A 141 24.10 -11.12 14.81
N PRO A 142 24.42 -11.10 16.13
CA PRO A 142 23.42 -11.26 17.18
C PRO A 142 22.24 -10.27 17.11
N HIS A 143 22.48 -9.01 16.74
CA HIS A 143 21.43 -8.00 16.62
C HIS A 143 20.42 -8.31 15.50
N LEU A 144 20.78 -9.15 14.52
CA LEU A 144 19.88 -9.61 13.45
C LEU A 144 19.27 -10.98 13.74
N ALA A 145 19.54 -11.62 14.88
CA ALA A 145 19.05 -12.98 15.17
C ALA A 145 17.53 -13.13 15.04
N HIS A 146 16.76 -12.10 15.42
CA HIS A 146 15.30 -12.08 15.32
C HIS A 146 14.76 -12.09 13.87
N THR A 147 15.63 -11.85 12.89
CA THR A 147 15.30 -11.77 11.45
C THR A 147 15.53 -13.11 10.73
N LEU A 148 16.04 -14.12 11.45
CA LEU A 148 16.43 -15.41 10.91
C LEU A 148 15.25 -16.10 10.20
N ILE A 149 15.48 -16.46 8.94
CA ILE A 149 14.59 -17.36 8.19
C ILE A 149 15.08 -18.80 8.41
N GLY A 150 16.39 -19.05 8.30
CA GLY A 150 17.00 -20.33 8.62
C GLY A 150 18.34 -20.57 7.94
N ARG A 151 18.73 -21.84 7.83
CA ARG A 151 19.94 -22.29 7.12
C ARG A 151 19.53 -23.37 6.11
N PRO A 152 19.73 -23.17 4.80
CA PRO A 152 19.41 -24.18 3.80
C PRO A 152 20.27 -25.43 3.99
N ALA A 153 19.63 -26.60 4.03
CA ALA A 153 20.32 -27.88 4.22
C ALA A 153 21.11 -28.31 2.97
N GLU A 154 20.72 -27.83 1.79
CA GLU A 154 21.31 -28.17 0.50
C GLU A 154 21.17 -26.99 -0.49
N GLY A 155 21.63 -27.18 -1.73
CA GLY A 155 21.47 -26.20 -2.80
C GLY A 155 22.49 -25.04 -2.76
N PRO A 156 22.26 -23.99 -3.56
CA PRO A 156 23.27 -22.95 -3.83
C PRO A 156 23.58 -22.06 -2.62
N LEU A 157 22.71 -22.05 -1.60
CA LEU A 157 22.86 -21.28 -0.37
C LEU A 157 23.27 -22.17 0.83
N HIS A 158 23.64 -23.43 0.59
CA HIS A 158 24.15 -24.33 1.62
C HIS A 158 25.36 -23.72 2.34
N GLY A 159 25.43 -23.90 3.67
CA GLY A 159 26.50 -23.33 4.50
C GLY A 159 26.31 -21.85 4.85
N HIS A 160 25.27 -21.19 4.32
CA HIS A 160 24.92 -19.83 4.67
C HIS A 160 23.66 -19.76 5.56
N THR A 161 23.51 -18.63 6.24
CA THR A 161 22.32 -18.23 6.97
C THR A 161 21.52 -17.25 6.11
N VAL A 162 20.22 -17.51 5.98
CA VAL A 162 19.26 -16.65 5.26
C VAL A 162 18.33 -15.95 6.25
N TYR A 163 18.03 -14.68 6.01
CA TYR A 163 17.29 -13.82 6.93
C TYR A 163 16.54 -12.69 6.20
N GLU A 164 15.62 -12.01 6.90
CA GLU A 164 14.86 -10.87 6.35
C GLU A 164 15.77 -9.65 6.14
N ALA A 165 16.02 -9.30 4.88
CA ALA A 165 17.05 -8.33 4.52
C ALA A 165 16.73 -6.90 4.97
N LEU A 166 15.46 -6.50 5.00
CA LEU A 166 15.11 -5.11 5.33
C LEU A 166 15.54 -4.71 6.74
N ALA A 167 15.71 -5.69 7.65
CA ALA A 167 16.17 -5.44 9.00
C ALA A 167 17.70 -5.26 9.11
N ASP A 168 18.49 -5.58 8.07
CA ASP A 168 19.92 -5.26 8.01
C ASP A 168 20.13 -3.86 7.42
N PRO A 169 20.63 -2.89 8.21
CA PRO A 169 20.82 -1.51 7.75
C PRO A 169 21.72 -1.39 6.51
N ARG A 170 22.67 -2.31 6.32
CA ARG A 170 23.54 -2.28 5.12
C ARG A 170 22.74 -2.64 3.86
N LEU A 171 21.89 -3.66 3.95
CA LEU A 171 21.06 -4.10 2.82
C LEU A 171 19.89 -3.14 2.56
N ALA A 172 19.29 -2.59 3.60
CA ALA A 172 18.30 -1.52 3.45
C ALA A 172 18.92 -0.28 2.79
N GLY A 173 20.10 0.16 3.22
CA GLY A 173 20.83 1.26 2.59
C GLY A 173 21.15 1.00 1.11
N LEU A 174 21.53 -0.24 0.77
CA LEU A 174 21.76 -0.64 -0.62
C LEU A 174 20.52 -0.48 -1.51
N LEU A 175 19.32 -0.74 -0.99
CA LEU A 175 18.09 -0.57 -1.77
C LEU A 175 17.85 0.89 -2.15
N LEU A 176 18.11 1.84 -1.24
CA LEU A 176 18.11 3.26 -1.58
C LEU A 176 19.15 3.55 -2.67
N GLU A 177 20.36 3.00 -2.53
CA GLU A 177 21.42 3.21 -3.50
C GLU A 177 21.04 2.70 -4.89
N ARG A 178 20.35 1.56 -4.94
CA ARG A 178 19.80 1.01 -6.18
C ARG A 178 18.70 1.90 -6.76
N LEU A 179 17.78 2.43 -5.95
CA LEU A 179 16.69 3.31 -6.40
C LEU A 179 17.19 4.66 -6.98
N ARG A 180 18.37 5.13 -6.58
CA ARG A 180 18.97 6.36 -7.13
C ARG A 180 19.32 6.25 -8.62
N VAL A 181 19.61 5.03 -9.09
CA VAL A 181 20.12 4.76 -10.43
C VAL A 181 19.02 4.10 -11.27
N PRO A 182 18.33 4.80 -12.17
CA PRO A 182 17.36 4.16 -13.06
C PRO A 182 18.00 3.05 -13.91
N GLY A 183 17.24 2.02 -14.25
CA GLY A 183 17.70 0.95 -15.13
C GLY A 183 17.22 -0.44 -14.70
N ARG A 184 17.70 -1.46 -15.40
CA ARG A 184 17.33 -2.86 -15.14
C ARG A 184 18.41 -3.61 -14.36
N LEU A 185 17.98 -4.59 -13.57
CA LEU A 185 18.83 -5.60 -12.94
C LEU A 185 18.05 -6.91 -12.92
N GLY A 186 18.38 -7.85 -13.82
CA GLY A 186 17.54 -9.03 -14.07
C GLY A 186 16.11 -8.61 -14.45
N ALA A 187 15.12 -9.26 -13.84
CA ALA A 187 13.70 -8.92 -13.99
C ALA A 187 13.28 -7.60 -13.32
N LEU A 188 14.15 -6.98 -12.51
CA LEU A 188 13.83 -5.74 -11.80
C LEU A 188 14.07 -4.52 -12.68
N ARG A 189 13.11 -3.60 -12.71
CA ARG A 189 13.23 -2.27 -13.31
C ARG A 189 13.11 -1.22 -12.23
N PHE A 190 14.11 -0.34 -12.14
CA PHE A 190 14.15 0.79 -11.23
C PHE A 190 13.91 2.08 -12.03
N THR A 191 12.97 2.89 -11.55
CA THR A 191 12.57 4.15 -12.19
C THR A 191 12.67 5.27 -11.17
N ARG A 192 13.10 6.45 -11.63
CA ARG A 192 13.14 7.67 -10.83
C ARG A 192 12.27 8.73 -11.52
N ALA A 193 11.52 9.49 -10.74
CA ALA A 193 10.72 10.59 -11.26
C ALA A 193 11.63 11.64 -11.95
N PRO A 194 11.20 12.21 -13.10
CA PRO A 194 11.97 13.25 -13.79
C PRO A 194 12.28 14.44 -12.87
N GLY A 195 13.47 15.03 -13.01
CA GLY A 195 13.87 16.21 -12.24
C GLY A 195 14.15 15.97 -10.76
N THR A 196 13.99 14.74 -10.25
CA THR A 196 14.27 14.43 -8.85
C THR A 196 15.70 13.92 -8.66
N ALA A 197 16.38 14.44 -7.63
CA ALA A 197 17.61 13.88 -7.10
C ALA A 197 17.30 13.23 -5.75
N ILE A 198 17.88 12.05 -5.51
CA ILE A 198 17.76 11.34 -4.24
C ILE A 198 19.11 11.51 -3.53
N ALA A 199 19.12 11.84 -2.24
CA ALA A 199 20.35 11.96 -1.45
C ALA A 199 20.96 10.58 -1.14
N SER A 200 22.28 10.51 -0.96
CA SER A 200 23.03 9.25 -0.75
C SER A 200 23.34 9.07 0.72
N GLY A 201 23.62 7.84 1.15
CA GLY A 201 24.14 7.59 2.49
C GLY A 201 23.16 7.95 3.61
N LEU A 202 21.87 8.06 3.31
CA LEU A 202 20.83 8.28 4.31
C LEU A 202 20.64 7.03 5.16
N ALA A 203 20.68 7.18 6.47
CA ALA A 203 20.55 6.08 7.41
C ALA A 203 19.15 5.44 7.32
N PRO A 204 19.04 4.12 7.07
CA PRO A 204 17.74 3.44 7.01
C PRO A 204 17.20 3.12 8.40
N ARG A 205 15.89 3.25 8.56
CA ARG A 205 15.14 2.84 9.75
C ARG A 205 13.84 2.17 9.35
N VAL A 206 13.71 0.89 9.67
CA VAL A 206 12.48 0.12 9.40
C VAL A 206 11.35 0.61 10.30
N ILE A 207 10.17 0.84 9.71
CA ILE A 207 8.92 1.09 10.45
C ILE A 207 8.17 -0.23 10.60
N THR A 208 7.83 -0.58 11.83
CA THR A 208 7.13 -1.82 12.18
C THR A 208 5.60 -1.67 12.23
N ALA A 209 5.07 -0.44 12.15
CA ALA A 209 3.67 -0.10 12.40
C ALA A 209 2.66 -0.47 11.29
N GLU A 210 3.11 -0.69 10.05
CA GLU A 210 2.18 -1.02 8.95
C GLU A 210 1.61 -2.44 9.07
N GLN A 211 0.47 -2.73 8.43
CA GLN A 211 -0.15 -4.07 8.51
C GLN A 211 0.18 -4.96 7.31
N SER A 212 0.04 -4.47 6.07
CA SER A 212 0.18 -5.25 4.83
C SER A 212 1.57 -5.17 4.18
N ASN A 213 2.33 -4.11 4.45
CA ASN A 213 3.58 -3.80 3.77
C ASN A 213 4.73 -3.60 4.77
N SER A 214 5.95 -3.43 4.25
CA SER A 214 7.12 -3.06 5.05
C SER A 214 7.64 -1.71 4.59
N SER A 215 7.92 -0.81 5.52
CA SER A 215 8.45 0.52 5.18
C SER A 215 9.80 0.79 5.81
N VAL A 216 10.63 1.53 5.08
CA VAL A 216 11.95 1.98 5.52
C VAL A 216 12.02 3.49 5.34
N VAL A 217 12.28 4.22 6.41
CA VAL A 217 12.59 5.64 6.35
C VAL A 217 14.10 5.80 6.14
N TYR A 218 14.51 6.71 5.28
CA TYR A 218 15.90 7.05 5.02
C TYR A 218 16.17 8.48 5.50
N GLY A 219 16.92 8.60 6.61
CA GLY A 219 17.10 9.85 7.33
C GLY A 219 15.74 10.41 7.75
N ASP A 220 15.48 11.68 7.43
CA ASP A 220 14.17 12.33 7.54
C ASP A 220 13.64 12.80 6.18
N ALA A 221 14.19 12.26 5.08
CA ALA A 221 13.95 12.76 3.73
C ALA A 221 12.97 11.89 2.94
N TYR A 222 13.09 10.56 3.04
CA TYR A 222 12.29 9.64 2.23
C TYR A 222 11.74 8.47 3.04
N ILE A 223 10.63 7.94 2.59
CA ILE A 223 10.06 6.68 3.03
C ILE A 223 9.87 5.77 1.82
N LEU A 224 10.39 4.54 1.92
CA LEU A 224 10.19 3.47 0.94
C LEU A 224 9.16 2.50 1.47
N LYS A 225 8.03 2.40 0.79
CA LYS A 225 7.03 1.34 0.99
C LYS A 225 7.39 0.15 0.10
N VAL A 226 7.62 -1.01 0.70
CA VAL A 226 7.90 -2.28 0.02
C VAL A 226 6.66 -3.16 0.11
N PHE A 227 6.05 -3.44 -1.04
CA PHE A 227 4.85 -4.26 -1.12
C PHE A 227 5.16 -5.72 -0.86
N ARG A 228 4.46 -6.38 0.07
CA ARG A 228 4.76 -7.78 0.40
C ARG A 228 3.93 -8.77 -0.39
N ARG A 229 2.64 -8.49 -0.57
CA ARG A 229 1.73 -9.24 -1.45
C ARG A 229 1.59 -8.47 -2.76
N ILE A 230 1.89 -9.13 -3.87
CA ILE A 230 1.97 -8.52 -5.20
C ILE A 230 0.77 -8.97 -6.02
N GLY A 231 -0.08 -8.02 -6.41
CA GLY A 231 -1.17 -8.25 -7.37
C GLY A 231 -0.71 -8.00 -8.80
N THR A 232 -1.43 -8.56 -9.77
CA THR A 232 -1.23 -8.25 -11.20
C THR A 232 -1.88 -6.92 -11.56
N GLY A 233 -1.25 -6.20 -12.49
CA GLY A 233 -1.70 -4.88 -12.95
C GLY A 233 -1.08 -3.69 -12.23
N VAL A 234 -1.42 -2.49 -12.71
CA VAL A 234 -0.88 -1.23 -12.19
C VAL A 234 -1.31 -1.03 -10.74
N ASN A 235 -0.35 -0.81 -9.83
CA ASN A 235 -0.65 -0.54 -8.43
C ASN A 235 -1.26 0.88 -8.25
N PRO A 236 -2.47 1.02 -7.66
CA PRO A 236 -3.10 2.31 -7.43
C PRO A 236 -2.27 3.30 -6.61
N ASP A 237 -1.47 2.79 -5.66
CA ASP A 237 -0.60 3.57 -4.77
C ASP A 237 0.61 4.16 -5.52
N LEU A 238 0.86 3.72 -6.76
CA LEU A 238 1.78 4.37 -7.69
C LEU A 238 1.04 5.21 -8.73
N GLU A 239 -0.03 4.67 -9.31
CA GLU A 239 -0.79 5.28 -10.40
C GLU A 239 -1.37 6.64 -10.01
N LEU A 240 -2.06 6.70 -8.86
CA LEU A 240 -2.81 7.89 -8.44
C LEU A 240 -1.86 9.01 -7.99
N PRO A 241 -0.85 8.76 -7.13
CA PRO A 241 0.10 9.81 -6.77
C PRO A 241 0.92 10.33 -7.96
N LEU A 242 1.24 9.50 -8.95
CA LEU A 242 1.89 9.98 -10.19
C LEU A 242 0.98 10.86 -11.04
N ALA A 243 -0.31 10.52 -11.16
CA ALA A 243 -1.28 11.35 -11.88
C ALA A 243 -1.46 12.71 -11.17
N LEU A 244 -1.59 12.69 -9.85
CA LEU A 244 -1.70 13.89 -9.01
C LEU A 244 -0.44 14.76 -9.08
N ALA A 245 0.75 14.17 -9.11
CA ALA A 245 2.00 14.89 -9.28
C ALA A 245 2.05 15.64 -10.62
N ARG A 246 1.61 14.99 -11.72
CA ARG A 246 1.54 15.64 -13.04
C ARG A 246 0.51 16.76 -13.09
N ALA A 247 -0.57 16.65 -12.32
CA ALA A 247 -1.58 17.68 -12.16
C ALA A 247 -1.16 18.82 -11.20
N GLY A 248 0.03 18.72 -10.57
CA GLY A 248 0.50 19.73 -9.62
C GLY A 248 -0.21 19.72 -8.26
N CYS A 249 -0.90 18.64 -7.91
CA CYS A 249 -1.58 18.53 -6.62
C CYS A 249 -0.57 18.30 -5.48
N GLU A 250 -0.42 19.27 -4.59
CA GLU A 250 0.50 19.20 -3.44
C GLU A 250 -0.06 18.44 -2.22
N ARG A 251 -1.30 17.96 -2.29
CA ARG A 251 -1.98 17.24 -1.19
C ARG A 251 -1.54 15.78 -1.05
N VAL A 252 -0.65 15.29 -1.90
CA VAL A 252 -0.14 13.91 -1.86
C VAL A 252 1.37 13.94 -2.03
N PRO A 253 2.15 13.20 -1.21
CA PRO A 253 3.59 13.06 -1.44
C PRO A 253 3.88 12.46 -2.82
N HIS A 254 4.61 13.17 -3.67
CA HIS A 254 4.89 12.69 -5.02
C HIS A 254 5.92 11.55 -5.01
N PRO A 255 5.66 10.42 -5.69
CA PRO A 255 6.65 9.34 -5.81
C PRO A 255 7.96 9.86 -6.41
N THR A 256 9.07 9.64 -5.72
CA THR A 256 10.41 10.04 -6.15
C THR A 256 11.10 8.93 -6.94
N ALA A 257 10.91 7.68 -6.55
CA ALA A 257 11.38 6.51 -7.29
C ALA A 257 10.51 5.31 -6.99
N TRP A 258 10.56 4.29 -7.83
CA TRP A 258 9.87 3.02 -7.63
C TRP A 258 10.60 1.91 -8.36
N PHE A 259 10.29 0.68 -8.00
CA PHE A 259 10.79 -0.47 -8.70
C PHE A 259 9.68 -1.49 -8.95
N GLU A 260 9.81 -2.20 -10.06
CA GLU A 260 8.81 -3.10 -10.60
C GLU A 260 9.49 -4.37 -11.09
N ALA A 261 8.77 -5.49 -11.12
CA ALA A 261 9.20 -6.67 -11.84
C ALA A 261 8.53 -6.75 -13.21
N ASP A 262 9.32 -7.19 -14.19
CA ASP A 262 8.87 -7.56 -15.52
C ASP A 262 9.16 -9.06 -15.74
N PRO A 263 8.24 -9.95 -15.33
CA PRO A 263 8.48 -11.39 -15.35
C PRO A 263 8.65 -11.96 -16.77
N GLY A 264 8.26 -11.22 -17.82
CA GLY A 264 8.43 -11.63 -19.22
C GLY A 264 9.89 -11.59 -19.70
N VAL A 265 10.78 -10.88 -19.02
CA VAL A 265 12.19 -10.71 -19.46
C VAL A 265 13.06 -11.92 -19.09
N ASP A 266 12.79 -12.59 -17.96
CA ASP A 266 13.53 -13.80 -17.55
C ASP A 266 13.09 -15.06 -18.33
N ALA A 267 11.88 -15.06 -18.89
CA ALA A 267 11.41 -16.09 -19.81
C ALA A 267 12.25 -16.13 -21.11
N ALA A 268 12.71 -14.97 -21.60
CA ALA A 268 13.58 -14.86 -22.77
C ALA A 268 15.05 -15.20 -22.48
N ALA A 269 15.49 -15.11 -21.22
CA ALA A 269 16.85 -15.47 -20.78
C ALA A 269 17.04 -16.98 -20.47
N GLY A 270 16.03 -17.81 -20.75
CA GLY A 270 16.13 -19.27 -20.61
C GLY A 270 15.99 -19.80 -19.18
N ALA A 271 15.49 -18.99 -18.25
CA ALA A 271 14.98 -19.45 -16.97
C ALA A 271 13.53 -19.95 -17.18
N GLY A 272 13.40 -21.17 -17.67
CA GLY A 272 12.09 -21.81 -17.80
C GLY A 272 11.41 -21.95 -16.43
N LEU A 273 10.43 -21.09 -16.19
CA LEU A 273 9.49 -21.19 -15.07
C LEU A 273 8.11 -20.88 -15.64
N ALA A 274 7.15 -21.74 -15.30
CA ALA A 274 5.79 -21.85 -15.83
C ALA A 274 5.27 -20.59 -16.54
N SER A 275 4.91 -20.76 -17.81
CA SER A 275 4.02 -19.86 -18.53
C SER A 275 2.95 -19.36 -17.57
N VAL A 276 2.86 -18.03 -17.44
CA VAL A 276 1.69 -17.36 -16.87
C VAL A 276 0.47 -18.06 -17.48
N PRO A 277 -0.48 -18.60 -16.69
CA PRO A 277 -1.72 -19.10 -17.25
C PRO A 277 -2.27 -18.02 -18.17
N ALA A 278 -2.56 -18.37 -19.41
CA ALA A 278 -2.94 -17.45 -20.49
C ALA A 278 -4.24 -16.68 -20.23
N ASP A 279 -4.81 -16.79 -19.02
CA ASP A 279 -6.09 -16.23 -18.61
C ASP A 279 -5.99 -14.88 -17.87
N ASP A 280 -4.79 -14.29 -17.72
CA ASP A 280 -4.67 -12.88 -17.29
C ASP A 280 -4.23 -11.99 -18.47
N PRO A 281 -5.17 -11.37 -19.21
CA PRO A 281 -4.87 -10.49 -20.34
C PRO A 281 -4.15 -9.18 -19.97
N ALA A 282 -3.80 -8.97 -18.68
CA ALA A 282 -3.12 -7.80 -18.18
C ALA A 282 -1.65 -8.08 -17.77
N GLY A 283 -0.82 -8.55 -18.70
CA GLY A 283 0.65 -8.73 -18.56
C GLY A 283 1.43 -7.42 -18.33
N GLY A 284 1.03 -6.63 -17.34
CA GLY A 284 1.65 -5.38 -16.92
C GLY A 284 2.71 -5.58 -15.83
N PRO A 285 3.52 -4.55 -15.58
CA PRO A 285 4.57 -4.61 -14.57
C PRO A 285 3.99 -4.81 -13.16
N LEU A 286 4.71 -5.57 -12.34
CA LEU A 286 4.35 -5.80 -10.94
C LEU A 286 5.04 -4.76 -10.08
N THR A 287 4.31 -3.79 -9.54
CA THR A 287 4.91 -2.77 -8.65
C THR A 287 5.36 -3.39 -7.34
N LEU A 288 6.64 -3.21 -7.01
CA LEU A 288 7.30 -3.87 -5.87
C LEU A 288 7.56 -2.92 -4.70
N GLY A 289 7.80 -1.65 -4.98
CA GLY A 289 7.90 -0.65 -3.94
C GLY A 289 8.06 0.77 -4.47
N ILE A 290 7.75 1.73 -3.61
CA ILE A 290 7.63 3.15 -3.94
C ILE A 290 8.39 3.95 -2.88
N LEU A 291 9.32 4.77 -3.34
CA LEU A 291 10.03 5.77 -2.56
C LEU A 291 9.33 7.12 -2.75
N GLN A 292 8.95 7.75 -1.66
CA GLN A 292 8.32 9.08 -1.65
C GLN A 292 8.93 9.95 -0.54
N PRO A 293 8.74 11.28 -0.58
CA PRO A 293 9.15 12.16 0.50
C PRO A 293 8.56 11.70 1.83
N PHE A 294 9.40 11.64 2.86
CA PHE A 294 8.93 11.52 4.23
C PHE A 294 8.44 12.89 4.68
N LEU A 295 7.36 12.95 5.44
CA LEU A 295 6.80 14.19 5.98
C LEU A 295 7.18 14.30 7.47
N PRO A 296 8.40 14.78 7.80
CA PRO A 296 8.84 14.88 9.19
C PRO A 296 7.98 15.89 9.96
N GLY A 297 7.73 15.58 11.23
CA GLY A 297 6.92 16.43 12.10
C GLY A 297 5.42 16.43 11.77
N SER A 298 4.95 15.63 10.81
CA SER A 298 3.53 15.46 10.55
C SER A 298 2.89 14.56 11.60
N ALA A 299 1.70 14.95 12.03
CA ALA A 299 0.89 14.17 12.96
C ALA A 299 -0.16 13.35 12.19
N ASP A 300 -0.33 12.11 12.64
CA ASP A 300 -1.37 11.19 12.14
C ASP A 300 -2.77 11.72 12.49
N GLY A 301 -3.66 11.78 11.49
CA GLY A 301 -4.99 12.35 11.64
C GLY A 301 -5.86 11.61 12.66
N TRP A 302 -5.67 10.30 12.81
CA TRP A 302 -6.37 9.51 13.82
C TRP A 302 -5.87 9.85 15.23
N GLN A 303 -4.55 9.93 15.45
CA GLN A 303 -3.98 10.38 16.72
C GLN A 303 -4.38 11.82 17.06
N LEU A 304 -4.41 12.73 16.08
CA LEU A 304 -4.88 14.10 16.29
C LEU A 304 -6.35 14.14 16.74
N ALA A 305 -7.21 13.34 16.12
CA ALA A 305 -8.62 13.23 16.51
C ALA A 305 -8.75 12.70 17.95
N LEU A 306 -8.07 11.61 18.29
CA LEU A 306 -8.08 11.04 19.65
C LEU A 306 -7.57 12.01 20.71
N ASN A 307 -6.49 12.75 20.41
CA ASN A 307 -5.96 13.78 21.29
C ASN A 307 -6.95 14.93 21.48
N SER A 308 -7.65 15.37 20.43
CA SER A 308 -8.68 16.40 20.56
C SER A 308 -9.86 15.93 21.42
N LEU A 309 -10.26 14.67 21.29
CA LEU A 309 -11.32 14.06 22.09
C LEU A 309 -10.92 13.99 23.57
N SER A 310 -9.68 13.57 23.87
CA SER A 310 -9.20 13.38 25.26
C SER A 310 -9.10 14.68 26.05
N VAL A 311 -8.72 15.79 25.39
CA VAL A 311 -8.63 17.12 26.02
C VAL A 311 -9.87 17.98 25.78
N GLN A 312 -10.92 17.42 25.17
CA GLN A 312 -12.15 18.12 24.79
C GLN A 312 -11.91 19.40 23.96
N ALA A 313 -10.94 19.35 23.05
CA ALA A 313 -10.65 20.44 22.13
C ALA A 313 -11.56 20.41 20.89
N ASP A 314 -11.81 21.58 20.33
CA ASP A 314 -12.46 21.73 19.04
C ASP A 314 -11.57 21.17 17.91
N PHE A 315 -12.18 20.40 17.01
CA PHE A 315 -11.54 19.82 15.84
C PHE A 315 -12.16 20.32 14.52
N THR A 316 -13.17 21.19 14.58
CA THR A 316 -13.92 21.63 13.38
C THR A 316 -13.04 22.31 12.35
N GLY A 317 -12.13 23.20 12.75
CA GLY A 317 -11.20 23.85 11.82
C GLY A 317 -10.26 22.84 11.12
N ALA A 318 -9.78 21.84 11.85
CA ALA A 318 -8.93 20.79 11.28
C ALA A 318 -9.72 19.88 10.33
N ALA A 319 -10.94 19.49 10.70
CA ALA A 319 -11.86 18.71 9.87
C ALA A 319 -12.27 19.46 8.59
N HIS A 320 -12.55 20.75 8.68
CA HIS A 320 -12.85 21.60 7.54
C HIS A 320 -11.68 21.67 6.55
N ALA A 321 -10.46 21.92 7.06
CA ALA A 321 -9.26 21.91 6.23
C ALA A 321 -8.99 20.54 5.59
N LEU A 322 -9.33 19.44 6.27
CA LEU A 322 -9.24 18.10 5.72
C LEU A 322 -10.27 17.88 4.61
N GLY A 323 -11.50 18.35 4.78
CA GLY A 323 -12.54 18.33 3.74
C GLY A 323 -12.11 19.04 2.46
N ARG A 324 -11.52 20.24 2.61
CA ARG A 324 -10.92 20.97 1.49
C ARG A 324 -9.81 20.17 0.80
N ALA A 325 -8.88 19.60 1.57
CA ALA A 325 -7.79 18.80 1.01
C ALA A 325 -8.30 17.57 0.24
N THR A 326 -9.34 16.89 0.74
CA THR A 326 -9.96 15.77 0.03
C THR A 326 -10.63 16.21 -1.28
N ALA A 327 -11.34 17.33 -1.28
CA ALA A 327 -11.93 17.89 -2.50
C ALA A 327 -10.85 18.26 -3.53
N GLU A 328 -9.76 18.92 -3.12
CA GLU A 328 -8.64 19.27 -4.00
C GLU A 328 -8.02 18.02 -4.65
N VAL A 329 -7.87 16.92 -3.90
CA VAL A 329 -7.41 15.62 -4.46
C VAL A 329 -8.44 15.05 -5.44
N HIS A 330 -9.72 15.03 -5.09
CA HIS A 330 -10.77 14.49 -5.97
C HIS A 330 -10.87 15.28 -7.27
N THR A 331 -10.81 16.60 -7.23
CA THR A 331 -10.83 17.46 -8.42
C THR A 331 -9.62 17.16 -9.29
N ALA A 332 -8.41 17.12 -8.72
CA ALA A 332 -7.20 16.81 -9.48
C ALA A 332 -7.23 15.39 -10.10
N LEU A 333 -7.80 14.39 -9.41
CA LEU A 333 -7.99 13.05 -9.97
C LEU A 333 -9.00 13.04 -11.13
N ALA A 334 -10.10 13.79 -11.01
CA ALA A 334 -11.11 13.89 -12.06
C ALA A 334 -10.59 14.60 -13.32
N GLU A 335 -9.69 15.57 -13.14
CA GLU A 335 -9.02 16.27 -14.24
C GLU A 335 -7.93 15.41 -14.90
N ALA A 336 -7.17 14.66 -14.11
CA ALA A 336 -6.01 13.90 -14.60
C ALA A 336 -6.35 12.52 -15.16
N LEU A 337 -7.49 11.93 -14.77
CA LEU A 337 -7.85 10.54 -15.09
C LEU A 337 -9.29 10.43 -15.61
N PRO A 338 -9.64 9.31 -16.31
CA PRO A 338 -10.99 9.15 -16.85
C PRO A 338 -12.08 9.24 -15.80
N THR A 339 -13.17 9.92 -16.16
CA THR A 339 -14.42 9.97 -15.40
C THR A 339 -15.53 9.27 -16.18
N ALA A 340 -16.61 8.92 -15.49
CA ALA A 340 -17.79 8.31 -16.07
C ALA A 340 -19.06 8.84 -15.41
N VAL A 341 -20.19 8.65 -16.09
CA VAL A 341 -21.53 8.86 -15.51
C VAL A 341 -22.14 7.49 -15.28
N LEU A 342 -22.43 7.19 -14.01
CA LEU A 342 -23.17 6.00 -13.61
C LEU A 342 -24.63 6.18 -14.00
N ARG A 343 -25.13 5.27 -14.83
CA ARG A 343 -26.53 5.19 -15.24
C ARG A 343 -27.17 3.98 -14.60
N ARG A 344 -28.47 3.80 -14.86
CA ARG A 344 -29.30 2.74 -14.29
C ARG A 344 -28.59 1.38 -14.17
N PRO A 345 -28.01 0.78 -15.23
CA PRO A 345 -27.40 -0.55 -15.11
C PRO A 345 -26.22 -0.60 -14.13
N GLN A 346 -25.39 0.45 -14.09
CA GLN A 346 -24.28 0.52 -13.15
C GLN A 346 -24.75 0.72 -11.71
N ILE A 347 -25.78 1.55 -11.52
CA ILE A 347 -26.37 1.83 -10.20
C ILE A 347 -27.02 0.56 -9.64
N GLU A 348 -27.82 -0.14 -10.45
CA GLU A 348 -28.43 -1.43 -10.08
C GLU A 348 -27.35 -2.45 -9.69
N HIS A 349 -26.25 -2.53 -10.45
CA HIS A 349 -25.13 -3.43 -10.12
C HIS A 349 -24.45 -3.08 -8.79
N ILE A 350 -24.22 -1.78 -8.51
CA ILE A 350 -23.63 -1.32 -7.25
C ILE A 350 -24.54 -1.67 -6.07
N ALA A 351 -25.83 -1.35 -6.17
CA ALA A 351 -26.82 -1.64 -5.13
C ALA A 351 -26.99 -3.15 -4.88
N GLY A 352 -26.97 -3.96 -5.96
CA GLY A 352 -26.96 -5.41 -5.88
C GLY A 352 -25.74 -5.93 -5.10
N GLY A 353 -24.55 -5.48 -5.45
CA GLY A 353 -23.32 -5.87 -4.73
C GLY A 353 -23.30 -5.44 -3.27
N MET A 354 -23.86 -4.28 -2.93
CA MET A 354 -24.03 -3.84 -1.53
C MET A 354 -24.99 -4.76 -0.76
N THR A 355 -26.08 -5.19 -1.41
CA THR A 355 -27.04 -6.13 -0.85
C THR A 355 -26.38 -7.50 -0.59
N GLU A 356 -25.65 -8.04 -1.55
CA GLU A 356 -24.92 -9.31 -1.39
C GLU A 356 -23.93 -9.28 -0.22
N ARG A 357 -23.19 -8.16 -0.05
CA ARG A 357 -22.29 -7.98 1.09
C ARG A 357 -23.03 -7.93 2.41
N LEU A 358 -24.17 -7.25 2.47
CA LEU A 358 -25.02 -7.21 3.66
C LEU A 358 -25.54 -8.60 4.02
N GLU A 359 -26.03 -9.38 3.06
CA GLU A 359 -26.51 -10.75 3.29
C GLU A 359 -25.39 -11.67 3.81
N ALA A 360 -24.20 -11.59 3.19
CA ALA A 360 -23.03 -12.34 3.63
C ALA A 360 -22.59 -11.96 5.06
N ALA A 361 -22.57 -10.66 5.36
CA ALA A 361 -22.22 -10.16 6.69
C ALA A 361 -23.25 -10.57 7.74
N ALA A 362 -24.55 -10.48 7.45
CA ALA A 362 -25.62 -10.87 8.37
C ALA A 362 -25.67 -12.40 8.61
N SER A 363 -25.25 -13.18 7.62
CA SER A 363 -25.06 -14.61 7.77
C SER A 363 -23.92 -14.93 8.75
N ALA A 364 -22.78 -14.24 8.59
CA ALA A 364 -21.57 -14.43 9.39
C ALA A 364 -21.63 -13.82 10.80
N VAL A 365 -22.37 -12.72 10.98
CA VAL A 365 -22.44 -11.96 12.24
C VAL A 365 -23.91 -11.88 12.69
N PRO A 366 -24.38 -12.78 13.57
CA PRO A 366 -25.79 -12.84 13.99
C PRO A 366 -26.35 -11.53 14.53
N ALA A 367 -25.52 -10.70 15.17
CA ALA A 367 -25.91 -9.39 15.71
C ALA A 367 -26.40 -8.40 14.63
N LEU A 368 -26.02 -8.58 13.36
CA LEU A 368 -26.44 -7.74 12.24
C LEU A 368 -27.82 -8.10 11.68
N ARG A 369 -28.29 -9.35 11.89
CA ARG A 369 -29.55 -9.87 11.31
C ARG A 369 -30.79 -9.02 11.57
N PRO A 370 -31.03 -8.48 12.79
CA PRO A 370 -32.21 -7.65 13.06
C PRO A 370 -32.25 -6.36 12.23
N TYR A 371 -31.09 -5.92 11.73
CA TYR A 371 -30.95 -4.67 10.99
C TYR A 371 -30.93 -4.87 9.49
N ARG A 372 -30.95 -6.11 9.00
CA ARG A 372 -30.79 -6.42 7.58
C ARG A 372 -31.82 -5.70 6.69
N GLU A 373 -33.12 -5.86 6.94
CA GLU A 373 -34.15 -5.22 6.10
C GLU A 373 -34.07 -3.68 6.15
N PRO A 374 -33.96 -3.03 7.33
CA PRO A 374 -33.78 -1.57 7.39
C PRO A 374 -32.54 -1.04 6.65
N LEU A 375 -31.42 -1.78 6.65
CA LEU A 375 -30.21 -1.37 5.94
C LEU A 375 -30.34 -1.59 4.43
N ARG A 376 -30.96 -2.72 4.03
CA ARG A 376 -31.23 -3.03 2.62
C ARG A 376 -32.08 -1.96 1.95
N ALA A 377 -33.00 -1.34 2.68
CA ALA A 377 -33.81 -0.22 2.19
C ALA A 377 -32.97 0.93 1.62
N ALA A 378 -31.78 1.22 2.16
CA ALA A 378 -30.91 2.27 1.62
C ALA A 378 -30.34 1.92 0.23
N TYR A 379 -30.11 0.63 -0.05
CA TYR A 379 -29.64 0.16 -1.36
C TYR A 379 -30.78 0.06 -2.36
N ASP A 380 -31.96 -0.39 -1.93
CA ASP A 380 -33.16 -0.43 -2.74
C ASP A 380 -33.58 0.99 -3.18
N GLU A 381 -33.46 1.99 -2.29
CA GLU A 381 -33.69 3.41 -2.58
C GLU A 381 -32.72 3.94 -3.65
N LEU A 382 -31.43 3.61 -3.52
CA LEU A 382 -30.40 3.96 -4.51
C LEU A 382 -30.73 3.38 -5.90
N ALA A 383 -31.10 2.10 -5.96
CA ALA A 383 -31.51 1.44 -7.21
C ALA A 383 -32.78 2.08 -7.79
N ALA A 384 -33.76 2.41 -6.95
CA ALA A 384 -35.01 3.05 -7.36
C ALA A 384 -34.77 4.45 -7.96
N LEU A 385 -33.84 5.23 -7.40
CA LEU A 385 -33.42 6.52 -7.98
C LEU A 385 -32.79 6.35 -9.37
N GLY A 386 -31.90 5.35 -9.52
CA GLY A 386 -31.35 5.01 -10.84
C GLY A 386 -32.43 4.62 -11.86
N ASN A 387 -33.45 3.88 -11.43
CA ASN A 387 -34.61 3.51 -12.26
C ASN A 387 -35.46 4.71 -12.69
N ARG A 388 -35.50 5.77 -11.87
CA ARG A 388 -36.14 7.06 -12.20
C ARG A 388 -35.25 7.97 -13.07
N GLY A 389 -34.09 7.50 -13.50
CA GLY A 389 -33.18 8.25 -14.38
C GLY A 389 -32.17 9.12 -13.62
N ARG A 390 -32.06 9.02 -12.30
CA ARG A 390 -30.96 9.68 -11.57
C ARG A 390 -29.63 9.09 -12.04
N THR A 391 -28.63 9.96 -12.15
CA THR A 391 -27.27 9.58 -12.53
C THR A 391 -26.29 10.22 -11.55
N TRP A 392 -25.11 9.61 -11.43
CA TRP A 392 -24.02 10.14 -10.59
C TRP A 392 -22.69 10.08 -11.32
N HIS A 393 -21.81 11.03 -11.01
CA HIS A 393 -20.45 11.01 -11.51
C HIS A 393 -19.62 9.95 -10.77
N ALA A 394 -18.74 9.30 -11.52
CA ALA A 394 -17.74 8.38 -11.01
C ALA A 394 -16.37 8.73 -11.57
N GLN A 395 -15.35 8.55 -10.73
CA GLN A 395 -13.96 8.88 -11.03
C GLN A 395 -13.03 7.93 -10.29
N ARG A 396 -11.72 8.09 -10.49
CA ARG A 396 -10.74 7.49 -9.58
C ARG A 396 -10.79 8.23 -8.24
N ILE A 397 -10.72 7.46 -7.17
CA ILE A 397 -10.81 7.90 -5.78
C ILE A 397 -9.70 7.21 -4.97
N HIS A 398 -9.52 7.59 -3.70
CA HIS A 398 -8.62 6.90 -2.78
C HIS A 398 -9.07 5.46 -2.49
N GLY A 399 -10.37 5.26 -2.28
CA GLY A 399 -11.00 3.94 -2.16
C GLY A 399 -10.94 3.28 -0.78
N ASP A 400 -10.21 3.87 0.18
CA ASP A 400 -10.17 3.48 1.60
C ASP A 400 -9.79 4.67 2.50
N LEU A 401 -10.36 5.84 2.23
CA LEU A 401 -10.03 7.07 2.94
C LEU A 401 -10.55 7.04 4.39
N HIS A 402 -9.67 7.31 5.35
CA HIS A 402 -10.00 7.49 6.77
C HIS A 402 -8.94 8.37 7.46
N LEU A 403 -9.15 8.75 8.74
CA LEU A 403 -8.25 9.67 9.46
C LEU A 403 -6.80 9.19 9.53
N GLY A 404 -6.57 7.88 9.67
CA GLY A 404 -5.22 7.29 9.62
C GLY A 404 -4.52 7.34 8.25
N GLN A 405 -5.21 7.76 7.18
CA GLN A 405 -4.61 8.00 5.85
C GLN A 405 -4.44 9.49 5.55
N ALA A 406 -4.54 10.32 6.57
CA ALA A 406 -4.33 11.77 6.49
C ALA A 406 -3.24 12.18 7.48
N LEU A 407 -2.23 12.89 6.98
CA LEU A 407 -1.15 13.45 7.77
C LEU A 407 -1.28 14.96 7.80
N ARG A 408 -1.16 15.57 8.98
CA ARG A 408 -1.16 17.02 9.14
C ARG A 408 0.23 17.53 9.48
N SER A 409 0.77 18.40 8.64
CA SER A 409 2.04 19.07 8.89
C SER A 409 1.94 19.98 10.11
N ALA A 410 2.89 19.86 11.05
CA ALA A 410 2.98 20.75 12.21
C ALA A 410 3.48 22.16 11.84
N HIS A 411 4.17 22.31 10.71
CA HIS A 411 4.78 23.59 10.31
C HIS A 411 3.77 24.58 9.73
N ASP A 412 2.88 24.10 8.86
CA ASP A 412 1.94 24.93 8.10
C ASP A 412 0.48 24.48 8.25
N GLY A 413 0.23 23.42 9.04
CA GLY A 413 -1.11 22.90 9.29
C GLY A 413 -1.76 22.21 8.10
N ARG A 414 -1.07 22.04 6.97
CA ARG A 414 -1.61 21.45 5.74
C ARG A 414 -1.81 19.94 5.91
N TRP A 415 -2.90 19.45 5.32
CA TRP A 415 -3.20 18.03 5.21
C TRP A 415 -2.59 17.44 3.93
N SER A 416 -2.04 16.23 4.06
CA SER A 416 -1.63 15.36 2.98
C SER A 416 -2.34 14.02 3.09
N LEU A 417 -2.83 13.48 1.97
CA LEU A 417 -3.40 12.14 1.88
C LEU A 417 -2.33 11.14 1.43
N ILE A 418 -2.38 9.93 1.98
CA ILE A 418 -1.40 8.86 1.75
C ILE A 418 -2.11 7.52 1.58
N ASP A 419 -1.40 6.51 1.06
CA ASP A 419 -1.89 5.12 0.97
C ASP A 419 -3.10 4.93 0.04
N PHE A 420 -2.90 5.25 -1.24
CA PHE A 420 -3.89 5.14 -2.31
C PHE A 420 -4.08 3.68 -2.78
N GLU A 421 -3.69 2.70 -1.98
CA GLU A 421 -3.78 1.28 -2.33
C GLU A 421 -5.25 0.84 -2.52
N GLY A 422 -6.19 1.52 -1.86
CA GLY A 422 -7.59 1.09 -1.70
C GLY A 422 -7.71 -0.12 -0.76
N GLU A 423 -8.93 -0.64 -0.57
CA GLU A 423 -9.19 -1.74 0.39
C GLU A 423 -8.33 -2.99 0.11
N PRO A 424 -7.38 -3.37 0.99
CA PRO A 424 -6.37 -4.41 0.69
C PRO A 424 -6.93 -5.81 0.40
N ALA A 425 -8.16 -6.10 0.84
CA ALA A 425 -8.82 -7.37 0.60
C ALA A 425 -9.35 -7.52 -0.84
N ARG A 426 -9.44 -6.43 -1.61
CA ARG A 426 -10.00 -6.44 -2.97
C ARG A 426 -8.92 -6.61 -4.04
N PRO A 427 -9.20 -7.33 -5.15
CA PRO A 427 -8.31 -7.40 -6.30
C PRO A 427 -7.97 -6.03 -6.88
N ILE A 428 -6.77 -5.85 -7.45
CA ILE A 428 -6.33 -4.57 -8.07
C ILE A 428 -7.35 -4.08 -9.12
N SER A 429 -7.89 -4.99 -9.94
CA SER A 429 -8.90 -4.65 -10.96
C SER A 429 -10.15 -4.01 -10.37
N GLU A 430 -10.56 -4.39 -9.16
CA GLU A 430 -11.69 -3.79 -8.45
C GLU A 430 -11.29 -2.45 -7.81
N ARG A 431 -10.08 -2.36 -7.23
CA ARG A 431 -9.54 -1.13 -6.62
C ARG A 431 -9.33 0.01 -7.63
N ARG A 432 -9.19 -0.31 -8.92
CA ARG A 432 -9.05 0.67 -10.01
C ARG A 432 -10.38 1.10 -10.66
N ARG A 433 -11.52 0.53 -10.25
CA ARG A 433 -12.83 0.90 -10.82
C ARG A 433 -13.16 2.35 -10.50
N LEU A 434 -13.85 3.02 -11.44
CA LEU A 434 -14.41 4.34 -11.20
C LEU A 434 -15.54 4.24 -10.17
N GLN A 435 -15.55 5.15 -9.22
CA GLN A 435 -16.50 5.19 -8.10
C GLN A 435 -16.95 6.65 -7.85
N PRO A 436 -18.15 6.86 -7.31
CA PRO A 436 -18.54 8.16 -6.77
C PRO A 436 -17.64 8.57 -5.60
N VAL A 437 -17.34 9.86 -5.53
CA VAL A 437 -16.57 10.47 -4.42
C VAL A 437 -17.23 10.25 -3.05
N ALA A 438 -18.55 10.00 -3.03
CA ALA A 438 -19.32 9.68 -1.83
C ALA A 438 -18.75 8.47 -1.06
N ARG A 439 -18.05 7.54 -1.72
CA ARG A 439 -17.40 6.41 -1.05
C ARG A 439 -16.28 6.85 -0.11
N ASP A 440 -15.39 7.73 -0.56
CA ASP A 440 -14.30 8.25 0.27
C ASP A 440 -14.80 9.17 1.38
N ILE A 441 -15.80 9.99 1.05
CA ILE A 441 -16.47 10.87 2.02
C ILE A 441 -17.13 10.03 3.12
N ALA A 442 -17.88 8.99 2.77
CA ALA A 442 -18.46 8.05 3.72
C ALA A 442 -17.39 7.41 4.61
N GLY A 443 -16.24 6.99 4.05
CA GLY A 443 -15.11 6.45 4.80
C GLY A 443 -14.59 7.41 5.87
N MET A 444 -14.38 8.69 5.52
CA MET A 444 -13.93 9.70 6.47
C MET A 444 -14.99 10.01 7.54
N LEU A 445 -16.26 10.13 7.14
CA LEU A 445 -17.37 10.37 8.06
C LEU A 445 -17.54 9.22 9.07
N ARG A 446 -17.36 7.97 8.63
CA ARG A 446 -17.29 6.79 9.49
C ARG A 446 -16.09 6.84 10.43
N SER A 447 -14.94 7.32 9.97
CA SER A 447 -13.72 7.46 10.78
C SER A 447 -13.90 8.42 11.95
N PHE A 448 -14.58 9.56 11.76
CA PHE A 448 -14.95 10.47 12.87
C PHE A 448 -15.85 9.79 13.91
N ASP A 449 -16.85 9.05 13.47
CA ASP A 449 -17.72 8.29 14.38
C ASP A 449 -16.95 7.20 15.14
N TYR A 450 -16.00 6.54 14.47
CA TYR A 450 -15.14 5.54 15.09
C TYR A 450 -14.28 6.17 16.19
N ALA A 451 -13.59 7.28 15.90
CA ALA A 451 -12.76 8.00 16.87
C ALA A 451 -13.56 8.43 18.10
N ALA A 452 -14.76 9.00 17.90
CA ALA A 452 -15.63 9.42 18.98
C ALA A 452 -16.09 8.26 19.89
N ARG A 453 -16.27 7.06 19.33
CA ARG A 453 -16.72 5.87 20.07
C ARG A 453 -15.59 5.08 20.72
N THR A 454 -14.38 5.13 20.17
CA THR A 454 -13.20 4.50 20.78
C THR A 454 -12.68 5.30 21.98
N HIS A 455 -12.95 6.61 22.01
CA HIS A 455 -12.68 7.43 23.18
C HIS A 455 -13.54 7.02 24.38
N GLN A 456 -12.91 6.41 25.39
CA GLN A 456 -13.51 6.20 26.70
C GLN A 456 -13.22 7.41 27.59
N PRO A 457 -14.23 8.24 27.94
CA PRO A 457 -13.99 9.34 28.84
C PRO A 457 -13.49 8.84 30.20
N ALA A 458 -12.52 9.54 30.78
CA ALA A 458 -12.19 9.37 32.19
C ALA A 458 -13.46 9.53 33.04
N SER A 459 -13.52 8.81 34.17
CA SER A 459 -14.69 8.76 35.06
C SER A 459 -15.25 10.18 35.32
N GLY A 460 -16.41 10.49 34.76
CA GLY A 460 -17.07 11.80 34.89
C GLY A 460 -17.21 12.64 33.61
N GLY A 461 -16.64 12.22 32.47
CA GLY A 461 -16.84 12.92 31.19
C GLY A 461 -18.29 12.83 30.67
N ALA A 462 -18.82 13.95 30.18
CA ALA A 462 -20.19 14.01 29.67
C ALA A 462 -20.37 13.07 28.45
N PRO A 463 -21.28 12.08 28.49
CA PRO A 463 -21.50 11.14 27.39
C PRO A 463 -21.90 11.80 26.06
N GLY A 464 -22.32 13.07 26.09
CA GLY A 464 -22.70 13.84 24.91
C GLY A 464 -21.53 14.44 24.12
N TRP A 465 -20.37 14.67 24.75
CA TRP A 465 -19.27 15.40 24.13
C TRP A 465 -18.74 14.69 22.87
N SER A 466 -18.33 13.42 22.96
CA SER A 466 -17.78 12.71 21.80
C SER A 466 -18.77 12.63 20.63
N ARG A 467 -20.08 12.48 20.93
CA ARG A 467 -21.13 12.49 19.90
C ARG A 467 -21.28 13.87 19.24
N GLN A 468 -21.22 14.93 20.04
CA GLN A 468 -21.24 16.30 19.52
C GLN A 468 -20.00 16.59 18.68
N TRP A 469 -18.82 16.21 19.15
CA TRP A 469 -17.55 16.30 18.44
C TRP A 469 -17.59 15.61 17.08
N SER A 470 -18.12 14.37 17.01
CA SER A 470 -18.27 13.66 15.73
C SER A 470 -19.21 14.43 14.80
N ARG A 471 -20.38 14.83 15.28
CA ARG A 471 -21.35 15.58 14.47
C ARG A 471 -20.78 16.88 13.91
N GLN A 472 -20.09 17.65 14.75
CA GLN A 472 -19.48 18.91 14.35
C GLN A 472 -18.33 18.70 13.36
N SER A 473 -17.46 17.72 13.61
CA SER A 473 -16.35 17.38 12.70
C SER A 473 -16.85 16.89 11.34
N ARG A 474 -17.89 16.05 11.32
CA ARG A 474 -18.55 15.60 10.09
C ARG A 474 -19.12 16.77 9.28
N ALA A 475 -19.84 17.68 9.96
CA ALA A 475 -20.42 18.85 9.30
C ALA A 475 -19.34 19.80 8.76
N ALA A 476 -18.28 20.03 9.54
CA ALA A 476 -17.16 20.88 9.15
C ALA A 476 -16.39 20.29 7.96
N TYR A 477 -16.14 18.97 7.96
CA TYR A 477 -15.53 18.26 6.85
C TYR A 477 -16.35 18.39 5.56
N CYS A 478 -17.66 18.13 5.60
CA CYS A 478 -18.51 18.34 4.41
C CYS A 478 -18.54 19.80 3.96
N GLY A 479 -18.55 20.77 4.90
CA GLY A 479 -18.48 22.19 4.59
C GLY A 479 -17.20 22.57 3.84
N GLY A 480 -16.05 22.10 4.31
CA GLY A 480 -14.77 22.35 3.64
C GLY A 480 -14.66 21.64 2.29
N TYR A 481 -15.22 20.44 2.17
CA TYR A 481 -15.33 19.74 0.89
C TYR A 481 -16.18 20.55 -0.09
N ALA A 482 -17.36 21.01 0.32
CA ALA A 482 -18.29 21.76 -0.50
C ALA A 482 -17.69 23.08 -0.99
N GLU A 483 -16.96 23.79 -0.12
CA GLU A 483 -16.29 25.04 -0.47
C GLU A 483 -15.26 24.86 -1.60
N ALA A 484 -14.47 23.78 -1.55
CA ALA A 484 -13.42 23.52 -2.53
C ALA A 484 -13.92 22.83 -3.80
N ALA A 485 -14.91 21.94 -3.70
CA ALA A 485 -15.47 21.20 -4.84
C ALA A 485 -16.61 21.93 -5.56
N GLY A 486 -17.19 22.96 -4.95
CA GLY A 486 -18.38 23.67 -5.46
C GLY A 486 -19.68 22.86 -5.38
N THR A 487 -19.66 21.67 -4.80
CA THR A 487 -20.81 20.78 -4.61
C THR A 487 -20.79 20.17 -3.21
N ASP A 488 -21.93 20.23 -2.51
CA ASP A 488 -22.01 19.68 -1.17
C ASP A 488 -22.37 18.19 -1.22
N PRO A 489 -21.54 17.28 -0.65
CA PRO A 489 -21.88 15.86 -0.61
C PRO A 489 -23.16 15.54 0.16
N ARG A 490 -23.68 16.49 0.96
CA ARG A 490 -24.94 16.36 1.68
C ARG A 490 -26.17 16.59 0.79
N ASP A 491 -25.99 17.15 -0.40
CA ASP A 491 -27.08 17.33 -1.39
C ASP A 491 -27.46 16.01 -2.08
N GLU A 492 -26.68 14.94 -1.87
CA GLU A 492 -26.93 13.57 -2.34
C GLU A 492 -27.10 12.59 -1.14
N PRO A 493 -28.09 12.80 -0.26
CA PRO A 493 -28.16 12.10 1.01
C PRO A 493 -28.37 10.59 0.86
N GLU A 494 -29.09 10.13 -0.17
CA GLU A 494 -29.35 8.72 -0.42
C GLU A 494 -28.07 7.98 -0.85
N LEU A 495 -27.28 8.60 -1.74
CA LEU A 495 -25.99 8.07 -2.17
C LEU A 495 -25.01 7.96 -0.99
N LEU A 496 -24.92 9.03 -0.19
CA LEU A 496 -24.04 9.07 0.97
C LEU A 496 -24.48 8.04 2.03
N ARG A 497 -25.79 7.92 2.29
CA ARG A 497 -26.34 6.93 3.21
C ARG A 497 -26.04 5.51 2.76
N ALA A 498 -26.15 5.20 1.47
CA ALA A 498 -25.82 3.87 0.94
C ALA A 498 -24.35 3.52 1.17
N TYR A 499 -23.41 4.44 0.86
CA TYR A 499 -21.98 4.18 1.09
C TYR A 499 -21.58 4.16 2.57
N GLU A 500 -22.16 5.00 3.43
CA GLU A 500 -21.94 4.89 4.88
C GLU A 500 -22.44 3.56 5.44
N THR A 501 -23.57 3.06 4.90
CA THR A 501 -24.14 1.76 5.28
C THR A 501 -23.26 0.60 4.84
N ASP A 502 -22.80 0.59 3.60
CA ASP A 502 -21.91 -0.46 3.08
C ASP A 502 -20.58 -0.50 3.84
N LYS A 503 -20.01 0.67 4.18
CA LYS A 503 -18.80 0.75 5.00
C LYS A 503 -19.03 0.24 6.42
N ALA A 504 -20.16 0.58 7.06
CA ALA A 504 -20.49 0.07 8.40
C ALA A 504 -20.69 -1.45 8.42
N VAL A 505 -21.34 -2.01 7.39
CA VAL A 505 -21.50 -3.46 7.21
C VAL A 505 -20.14 -4.16 7.06
N TYR A 506 -19.23 -3.58 6.27
CA TYR A 506 -17.87 -4.07 6.14
C TYR A 506 -17.13 -4.06 7.49
N GLU A 507 -17.20 -2.95 8.23
CA GLU A 507 -16.58 -2.80 9.56
C GLU A 507 -17.10 -3.87 10.54
N VAL A 508 -18.41 -4.13 10.59
CA VAL A 508 -19.00 -5.18 11.43
C VAL A 508 -18.35 -6.54 11.16
N LEU A 509 -18.26 -6.92 9.88
CA LEU A 509 -17.67 -8.20 9.49
C LEU A 509 -16.17 -8.26 9.81
N TYR A 510 -15.46 -7.14 9.61
CA TYR A 510 -14.04 -7.04 9.89
C TYR A 510 -13.75 -7.17 11.38
N GLU A 511 -14.43 -6.40 12.24
CA GLU A 511 -14.19 -6.43 13.69
C GLU A 511 -14.62 -7.76 14.30
N ALA A 512 -15.74 -8.35 13.87
CA ALA A 512 -16.17 -9.67 14.34
C ALA A 512 -15.11 -10.77 14.11
N ARG A 513 -14.27 -10.64 13.08
CA ARG A 513 -13.22 -11.61 12.74
C ARG A 513 -11.88 -11.34 13.43
N HIS A 514 -11.53 -10.07 13.62
CA HIS A 514 -10.17 -9.70 14.03
C HIS A 514 -10.11 -9.10 15.45
N ARG A 515 -11.16 -8.40 15.88
CA ARG A 515 -11.24 -7.71 17.17
C ARG A 515 -12.68 -7.75 17.71
N PRO A 516 -13.18 -8.93 18.16
CA PRO A 516 -14.58 -9.08 18.57
C PRO A 516 -15.02 -8.07 19.65
N ASP A 517 -14.11 -7.65 20.53
CA ASP A 517 -14.37 -6.65 21.57
C ASP A 517 -14.71 -5.24 21.00
N TRP A 518 -14.34 -4.98 19.74
CA TRP A 518 -14.60 -3.73 19.05
C TRP A 518 -15.93 -3.73 18.27
N LEU A 519 -16.59 -4.88 18.15
CA LEU A 519 -17.88 -5.03 17.45
C LEU A 519 -18.98 -4.03 17.89
N PRO A 520 -19.07 -3.60 19.17
CA PRO A 520 -20.06 -2.59 19.57
C PRO A 520 -19.92 -1.26 18.84
N VAL A 521 -18.72 -0.89 18.36
CA VAL A 521 -18.44 0.38 17.69
C VAL A 521 -19.18 0.50 16.35
N PRO A 522 -18.96 -0.39 15.35
CA PRO A 522 -19.69 -0.35 14.09
C PRO A 522 -21.17 -0.70 14.27
N MET A 523 -21.53 -1.57 15.23
CA MET A 523 -22.94 -1.90 15.50
C MET A 523 -23.77 -0.69 15.95
N ALA A 524 -23.15 0.30 16.60
CA ALA A 524 -23.88 1.51 16.96
C ALA A 524 -24.13 2.43 15.76
N ALA A 525 -23.26 2.41 14.74
CA ALA A 525 -23.55 3.05 13.45
C ALA A 525 -24.68 2.33 12.70
N ILE A 526 -24.67 0.98 12.72
CA ILE A 526 -25.74 0.15 12.16
C ILE A 526 -27.11 0.52 12.74
N ARG A 527 -27.24 0.64 14.07
CA ARG A 527 -28.51 1.04 14.72
C ARG A 527 -29.02 2.39 14.20
N ARG A 528 -28.12 3.37 14.12
CA ARG A 528 -28.44 4.72 13.61
C ARG A 528 -28.89 4.67 12.15
N LEU A 529 -28.16 3.96 11.29
CA LEU A 529 -28.44 3.88 9.85
C LEU A 529 -29.71 3.08 9.52
N ALA A 530 -30.05 2.10 10.37
CA ALA A 530 -31.30 1.36 10.36
C ALA A 530 -32.50 2.15 10.89
N GLY A 531 -32.31 3.40 11.34
CA GLY A 531 -33.39 4.26 11.85
C GLY A 531 -33.82 3.97 13.30
N GLN A 532 -33.07 3.16 14.05
CA GLN A 532 -33.31 2.99 15.48
C GLN A 532 -32.71 4.16 16.26
N ARG A 533 -33.53 4.85 17.07
CA ARG A 533 -33.01 5.82 18.05
C ARG A 533 -32.14 5.06 19.06
N GLU A 534 -30.96 5.60 19.39
CA GLU A 534 -30.13 5.11 20.49
C GLU A 534 -30.93 5.27 21.80
N GLU A 535 -31.49 4.17 22.33
CA GLU A 535 -31.85 4.11 23.75
C GLU A 535 -30.56 4.18 24.57
N ALA A 536 -30.54 5.05 25.58
CA ALA A 536 -29.43 5.13 26.51
C ALA A 536 -29.19 3.74 27.14
N PRO A 537 -27.94 3.29 27.28
CA PRO A 537 -27.69 2.01 27.94
C PRO A 537 -28.26 2.07 29.37
N PRO A 538 -28.88 0.97 29.86
CA PRO A 538 -29.32 0.92 31.25
C PRO A 538 -28.12 1.20 32.16
N PRO A 539 -28.29 1.93 33.28
CA PRO A 539 -27.20 2.20 34.19
C PRO A 539 -26.54 0.88 34.59
N ALA A 540 -25.21 0.81 34.42
CA ALA A 540 -24.45 -0.36 34.81
C ALA A 540 -24.78 -0.68 36.27
N ARG A 541 -25.35 -1.86 36.52
CA ARG A 541 -25.48 -2.36 37.89
C ARG A 541 -24.06 -2.49 38.43
N VAL A 542 -23.72 -1.62 39.37
CA VAL A 542 -22.52 -1.72 40.17
C VAL A 542 -22.56 -3.12 40.81
N PRO A 543 -21.55 -3.98 40.61
CA PRO A 543 -21.47 -5.21 41.38
C PRO A 543 -21.36 -4.80 42.85
N ALA A 544 -22.27 -5.30 43.69
CA ALA A 544 -22.21 -5.10 45.12
C ALA A 544 -20.81 -5.53 45.59
N TYR A 545 -20.08 -4.58 46.14
CA TYR A 545 -18.78 -4.82 46.74
C TYR A 545 -19.02 -5.66 48.00
N GLU A 546 -18.92 -6.98 47.90
CA GLU A 546 -18.72 -7.83 49.07
C GLU A 546 -17.33 -7.51 49.64
N ARG A 547 -17.30 -6.83 50.78
CA ARG A 547 -16.19 -6.88 51.74
C ARG A 547 -16.76 -6.70 53.15
N PRO A 548 -16.11 -7.22 54.21
CA PRO A 548 -14.70 -7.64 54.24
C PRO A 548 -14.41 -8.99 54.92
N PHE A 549 -13.16 -9.41 54.74
CA PHE A 549 -12.41 -10.39 55.52
C PHE A 549 -12.68 -10.34 57.04
N PRO A 550 -12.59 -11.49 57.75
CA PRO A 550 -12.80 -11.55 59.19
C PRO A 550 -11.63 -10.93 59.97
N THR A 551 -11.99 -10.09 60.93
CA THR A 551 -11.13 -9.49 61.96
C THR A 551 -10.53 -10.57 62.87
N PRO A 552 -9.23 -10.55 63.21
CA PRO A 552 -8.67 -11.48 64.20
C PRO A 552 -9.09 -11.09 65.63
N PRO A 553 -9.22 -12.07 66.56
CA PRO A 553 -9.75 -11.82 67.88
C PRO A 553 -8.73 -11.10 68.78
N ARG A 554 -9.17 -10.02 69.43
CA ARG A 554 -8.49 -9.49 70.63
C ARG A 554 -9.06 -10.17 71.87
N ARG A 555 -8.18 -10.77 72.69
CA ARG A 555 -8.38 -10.83 74.14
C ARG A 555 -7.10 -10.41 74.88
N THR A 556 -7.38 -9.72 75.96
CA THR A 556 -6.56 -9.01 76.94
C THR A 556 -5.92 -9.92 77.99
N GLN A 557 -4.83 -9.44 78.59
CA GLN A 557 -4.32 -9.71 79.95
C GLN A 557 -4.21 -11.18 80.41
N SER A 558 -2.97 -11.68 80.47
CA SER A 558 -2.20 -11.90 81.71
C SER A 558 -0.73 -12.07 81.34
#